data_AF-A0A4V2RZP3-F1
#
_entry.id   AF-A0A4V2RZP3-F1
#
_cell.length_a   1.000
_cell.length_b   1.000
_cell.length_c   1.000
_cell.angle_alpha   90.00
_cell.angle_beta   90.00
_cell.angle_gamma   90.00
#
_symmetry.space_group_name_H-M   'P 1'
#
loop_
_entity.id
_entity.type
_entity.pdbx_description
1 polymer ?
#
loop_
_entity_poly.entity_id
_entity_poly.type
_entity_poly.pdbx_seq_one_letter_code
_entity_poly.pdbx_strand_id
1 'polypeptide(L)'
;MHSKKSDGKNLPDYFSFGWMMLISLCITLCLNWPTMNSRFWHTFTQDWYHIACANTFATVFIMITFTNIFTSYLDSKWLWEKDLWKRLVFQILLGFMAPILICYFFSWISFYFLNVNISSTRYIRNMSSLLVLICIMINLLHVVYYYMYRSSEWLNSTAGKPKPAPVLYLFIPDGKGEKKIATAAIAYIYVENGTTYIQHHNSDLDVCFIALDSIYKKLDEASFFKATRSYIVSSAAVEGYVKIPHKGLKVRLQPETPEPINVSRSKAPLFIDWLKTDS
;
A
#
# COMPACT_ATOMS: atom_id res chain seq x y z
N MET A 1 -13.31 13.81 6.38
CA MET A 1 -13.65 12.86 5.31
C MET A 1 -13.07 13.38 4.00
N HIS A 2 -11.80 13.06 3.72
CA HIS A 2 -11.17 13.48 2.46
C HIS A 2 -11.63 12.58 1.33
N SER A 3 -12.36 13.15 0.37
CA SER A 3 -12.61 12.59 -0.95
C SER A 3 -11.28 12.49 -1.71
N LYS A 4 -10.45 11.48 -1.42
CA LYS A 4 -9.45 11.02 -2.38
C LYS A 4 -10.24 10.45 -3.54
N LYS A 5 -10.32 11.09 -4.71
CA LYS A 5 -10.73 10.42 -5.95
C LYS A 5 -9.87 9.15 -6.13
N SER A 6 -10.36 8.17 -6.88
CA SER A 6 -9.57 7.00 -7.25
C SER A 6 -8.24 7.47 -7.84
N ASP A 7 -7.17 7.48 -7.03
CA ASP A 7 -5.82 7.73 -7.51
C ASP A 7 -5.46 6.45 -8.28
N GLY A 8 -5.86 6.38 -9.55
CA GLY A 8 -5.60 5.25 -10.46
C GLY A 8 -4.13 5.02 -10.78
N LYS A 9 -3.23 5.39 -9.86
CA LYS A 9 -1.78 5.22 -9.93
C LYS A 9 -1.30 3.94 -9.24
N ASN A 10 -2.10 3.33 -8.37
CA ASN A 10 -1.74 2.12 -7.61
C ASN A 10 -2.76 1.00 -7.85
N LEU A 11 -2.90 0.57 -9.11
CA LEU A 11 -3.76 -0.56 -9.48
C LEU A 11 -2.91 -1.84 -9.51
N PRO A 12 -3.43 -2.97 -8.99
CA PRO A 12 -2.72 -4.24 -9.05
C PRO A 12 -2.58 -4.70 -10.52
N ASP A 13 -1.38 -5.10 -10.90
CA ASP A 13 -1.16 -5.90 -12.10
C ASP A 13 -1.40 -7.37 -11.73
N TYR A 14 -2.60 -7.88 -12.01
CA TYR A 14 -3.04 -9.18 -11.50
C TYR A 14 -2.23 -10.35 -12.06
N PHE A 15 -2.26 -10.52 -13.39
CA PHE A 15 -1.62 -11.63 -14.07
C PHE A 15 -0.82 -11.12 -15.25
N SER A 16 0.50 -11.30 -15.19
CA SER A 16 1.37 -11.07 -16.34
C SER A 16 1.09 -12.10 -17.44
N PHE A 17 1.46 -11.75 -18.67
CA PHE A 17 1.27 -12.62 -19.84
C PHE A 17 1.81 -14.05 -19.64
N GLY A 18 3.02 -14.17 -19.06
CA GLY A 18 3.64 -15.47 -18.79
C GLY A 18 2.85 -16.32 -17.79
N TRP A 19 2.33 -15.71 -16.72
CA TRP A 19 1.49 -16.41 -15.75
C TRP A 19 0.15 -16.86 -16.35
N MET A 20 -0.46 -16.02 -17.18
CA MET A 20 -1.70 -16.39 -17.89
C MET A 20 -1.47 -17.60 -18.80
N MET A 21 -0.35 -17.63 -19.54
CA MET A 21 0.02 -18.81 -20.36
C MET A 21 0.24 -20.06 -19.52
N LEU A 22 0.99 -19.95 -18.43
CA LEU A 22 1.32 -21.08 -17.56
C LEU A 22 0.06 -21.67 -16.90
N ILE A 23 -0.81 -20.82 -16.34
CA ILE A 23 -2.07 -21.25 -15.73
C ILE A 23 -2.96 -21.93 -16.78
N SER A 24 -3.06 -21.35 -17.99
CA SER A 24 -3.83 -21.94 -19.09
C SER A 24 -3.31 -23.31 -19.50
N LEU A 25 -1.99 -23.48 -19.55
CA LEU A 25 -1.35 -24.74 -19.87
C LEU A 25 -1.63 -25.80 -18.79
N CYS A 26 -1.47 -25.45 -17.51
CA CYS A 26 -1.77 -26.35 -16.41
C CYS A 26 -3.23 -26.81 -16.41
N ILE A 27 -4.18 -25.88 -16.56
CA ILE A 27 -5.62 -26.22 -16.64
C ILE A 27 -5.88 -27.13 -17.84
N THR A 28 -5.29 -26.85 -18.99
CA THR A 28 -5.46 -27.67 -20.20
C THR A 28 -4.98 -29.10 -20.00
N LEU A 29 -3.82 -29.28 -19.38
CA LEU A 29 -3.27 -30.59 -19.06
C LEU A 29 -4.15 -31.35 -18.08
N CYS A 30 -4.72 -30.67 -17.07
CA CYS A 30 -5.65 -31.28 -16.14
C CYS A 30 -6.98 -31.69 -16.80
N LEU A 31 -7.53 -30.84 -17.67
CA LEU A 31 -8.84 -31.09 -18.31
C LEU A 31 -8.78 -32.15 -19.41
N ASN A 32 -7.66 -32.23 -20.14
CA ASN A 32 -7.47 -33.21 -21.21
C ASN A 32 -6.70 -34.44 -20.73
N TRP A 33 -6.46 -34.61 -19.42
CA TRP A 33 -5.71 -35.74 -18.92
C TRP A 33 -6.37 -37.06 -19.35
N PRO A 34 -5.68 -37.93 -20.12
CA PRO A 34 -6.27 -39.19 -20.55
C PRO A 34 -6.56 -40.07 -19.34
N THR A 35 -7.78 -40.61 -19.25
CA THR A 35 -8.12 -41.59 -18.23
C THR A 35 -7.13 -42.76 -18.29
N MET A 36 -6.62 -43.21 -17.15
CA MET A 36 -5.65 -44.32 -17.05
C MET A 36 -6.30 -45.65 -17.50
N ASN A 37 -6.32 -45.86 -18.81
CA ASN A 37 -6.70 -47.11 -19.46
C ASN A 37 -5.52 -47.64 -20.25
N SER A 38 -5.59 -48.91 -20.68
CA SER A 38 -4.56 -49.61 -21.47
C SER A 38 -4.16 -48.94 -22.80
N ARG A 39 -4.85 -47.86 -23.21
CA ARG A 39 -4.57 -47.06 -24.42
C ARG A 39 -3.97 -45.68 -24.10
N PHE A 40 -3.44 -45.48 -22.89
CA PHE A 40 -2.91 -44.20 -22.42
C PHE A 40 -1.91 -43.57 -23.41
N TRP A 41 -0.82 -44.28 -23.73
CA TRP A 41 0.21 -43.78 -24.64
C TRP A 41 -0.28 -43.59 -26.07
N HIS A 42 -1.16 -44.47 -26.53
CA HIS A 42 -1.75 -44.37 -27.87
C HIS A 42 -2.65 -43.13 -28.02
N THR A 43 -3.21 -42.60 -26.93
CA THR A 43 -4.07 -41.40 -26.96
C THR A 43 -3.25 -40.14 -27.22
N PHE A 44 -2.02 -40.07 -26.71
CA PHE A 44 -1.12 -38.92 -26.92
C PHE A 44 -0.65 -38.76 -28.36
N THR A 45 -0.64 -39.83 -29.15
CA THR A 45 -0.20 -39.80 -30.56
C THR A 45 -1.35 -39.54 -31.54
N GLN A 46 -2.56 -39.27 -31.05
CA GLN A 46 -3.73 -39.03 -31.90
C GLN A 46 -3.90 -37.56 -32.26
N ASP A 47 -4.16 -37.27 -33.54
CA ASP A 47 -4.39 -35.90 -34.02
C ASP A 47 -5.55 -35.21 -33.31
N TRP A 48 -6.65 -35.93 -33.05
CA TRP A 48 -7.81 -35.37 -32.36
C TRP A 48 -7.49 -34.92 -30.93
N TYR A 49 -6.53 -35.57 -30.27
CA TYR A 49 -6.10 -35.21 -28.92
C TYR A 49 -5.31 -33.90 -28.91
N HIS A 50 -4.41 -33.72 -29.88
CA HIS A 50 -3.67 -32.47 -30.04
C HIS A 50 -4.60 -31.30 -30.37
N ILE A 51 -5.60 -31.52 -31.24
CA ILE A 51 -6.62 -30.51 -31.58
C ILE A 51 -7.45 -30.15 -30.34
N ALA A 52 -7.88 -31.13 -29.54
CA ALA A 52 -8.63 -30.88 -28.31
C ALA A 52 -7.82 -30.11 -27.26
N CYS A 53 -6.54 -30.45 -27.08
CA CYS A 53 -5.62 -29.72 -26.21
C CYS A 53 -5.43 -28.27 -26.69
N ALA A 54 -5.18 -28.06 -27.98
CA ALA A 54 -5.00 -26.73 -28.54
C ALA A 54 -6.25 -25.85 -28.38
N ASN A 55 -7.43 -26.39 -28.66
CA ASN A 55 -8.69 -25.65 -28.50
C ASN A 55 -8.98 -25.32 -27.02
N THR A 56 -8.72 -26.27 -26.11
CA THR A 56 -8.92 -26.04 -24.67
C THR A 56 -7.94 -24.99 -24.14
N PHE A 57 -6.67 -25.05 -24.55
CA PHE A 57 -5.67 -24.05 -24.19
C PHE A 57 -6.07 -22.66 -24.66
N ALA A 58 -6.44 -22.50 -25.94
CA ALA A 58 -6.88 -21.23 -26.48
C ALA A 58 -8.11 -20.70 -25.72
N THR A 59 -9.08 -21.57 -25.44
CA THR A 59 -10.31 -21.20 -24.71
C THR A 59 -10.00 -20.69 -23.29
N VAL A 60 -9.18 -21.42 -22.53
CA VAL A 60 -8.83 -21.03 -21.15
C VAL A 60 -7.96 -19.77 -21.15
N PHE A 61 -7.03 -19.65 -22.09
CA PHE A 61 -6.18 -18.46 -22.23
C PHE A 61 -7.00 -17.22 -22.55
N ILE A 62 -7.95 -17.33 -23.49
CA ILE A 62 -8.93 -16.28 -23.81
C ILE A 62 -9.74 -15.91 -22.56
N MET A 63 -10.28 -16.91 -21.85
CA MET A 63 -11.06 -16.68 -20.63
C MET A 63 -10.28 -15.85 -19.60
N ILE A 64 -9.05 -16.27 -19.26
CA ILE A 64 -8.20 -15.57 -18.28
C ILE A 64 -7.85 -14.17 -18.77
N THR A 65 -7.46 -14.03 -20.04
CA THR A 65 -7.06 -12.74 -20.63
C THR A 65 -8.19 -11.73 -20.58
N PHE A 66 -9.39 -12.11 -21.04
CA PHE A 66 -10.53 -11.20 -21.01
C PHE A 66 -10.99 -10.91 -19.58
N THR A 67 -10.99 -11.90 -18.68
CA THR A 67 -11.30 -11.67 -17.26
C THR A 67 -10.33 -10.67 -16.63
N ASN A 68 -9.03 -10.78 -16.92
CA ASN A 68 -8.01 -9.87 -16.44
C ASN A 68 -8.18 -8.44 -17.02
N ILE A 69 -8.43 -8.34 -18.33
CA ILE A 69 -8.67 -7.04 -19.02
C ILE A 69 -9.90 -6.35 -18.43
N PHE A 70 -11.02 -7.07 -18.30
CA PHE A 70 -12.26 -6.48 -17.78
C PHE A 70 -12.14 -6.12 -16.30
N THR A 71 -11.51 -6.97 -15.49
CA THR A 71 -11.29 -6.66 -14.06
C THR A 71 -10.41 -5.42 -13.90
N SER A 72 -9.30 -5.35 -14.65
CA SER A 72 -8.39 -4.19 -14.65
C SER A 72 -9.08 -2.91 -15.14
N TYR A 73 -9.91 -3.02 -16.19
CA TYR A 73 -10.71 -1.89 -16.68
C TYR A 73 -11.69 -1.40 -15.61
N LEU A 74 -12.37 -2.32 -14.92
CA LEU A 74 -13.31 -1.98 -13.86
C LEU A 74 -12.59 -1.34 -12.68
N ASP A 75 -11.37 -1.77 -12.32
CA ASP A 75 -10.62 -1.17 -11.20
C ASP A 75 -10.21 0.27 -11.50
N SER A 76 -9.94 0.58 -12.77
CA SER A 76 -9.70 1.96 -13.22
C SER A 76 -10.94 2.86 -13.06
N LYS A 77 -12.16 2.30 -13.15
CA LYS A 77 -13.42 3.07 -13.11
C LYS A 77 -14.06 3.11 -11.73
N TRP A 78 -14.17 1.97 -11.05
CA TRP A 78 -14.90 1.78 -9.80
C TRP A 78 -14.13 0.91 -8.83
N LEU A 79 -13.72 1.51 -7.72
CA LEU A 79 -13.05 0.84 -6.61
C LEU A 79 -14.06 0.06 -5.76
N TRP A 80 -13.61 -1.09 -5.25
CA TRP A 80 -14.42 -1.97 -4.40
C TRP A 80 -14.90 -1.30 -3.12
N GLU A 81 -14.10 -0.41 -2.52
CA GLU A 81 -14.39 0.24 -1.23
C GLU A 81 -15.43 1.37 -1.34
N LYS A 82 -15.66 1.90 -2.54
CA LYS A 82 -16.52 3.07 -2.74
C LYS A 82 -17.83 2.75 -3.42
N ASP A 83 -17.74 2.00 -4.50
CA ASP A 83 -18.85 1.76 -5.42
C ASP A 83 -19.15 0.25 -5.49
N LEU A 84 -19.14 -0.45 -4.35
CA LEU A 84 -19.26 -1.91 -4.25
C LEU A 84 -20.39 -2.48 -5.11
N TRP A 85 -21.60 -1.90 -5.01
CA TRP A 85 -22.75 -2.39 -5.75
C TRP A 85 -22.61 -2.24 -7.27
N LYS A 86 -22.17 -1.07 -7.74
CA LYS A 86 -21.93 -0.85 -9.17
C LYS A 86 -20.82 -1.77 -9.66
N ARG A 87 -19.74 -1.89 -8.87
CA ARG A 87 -18.63 -2.77 -9.20
C ARG A 87 -19.07 -4.22 -9.33
N LEU A 88 -19.86 -4.72 -8.38
CA LEU A 88 -20.34 -6.09 -8.38
C LEU A 88 -21.21 -6.39 -9.62
N VAL A 89 -22.15 -5.49 -9.94
CA VAL A 89 -23.01 -5.65 -11.14
C VAL A 89 -22.16 -5.70 -12.42
N PHE A 90 -21.23 -4.76 -12.60
CA PHE A 90 -20.38 -4.75 -13.78
C PHE A 90 -19.34 -5.88 -13.79
N GLN A 91 -18.89 -6.38 -12.63
CA GLN A 91 -18.03 -7.56 -12.54
C GLN A 91 -18.78 -8.81 -12.99
N ILE A 92 -20.07 -8.96 -12.64
CA ILE A 92 -20.88 -10.08 -13.13
C ILE A 92 -21.08 -9.96 -14.65
N LEU A 93 -21.42 -8.78 -15.16
CA LEU A 93 -21.67 -8.58 -16.59
C LEU A 93 -20.40 -8.72 -17.44
N LEU A 94 -19.33 -7.99 -17.08
CA LEU A 94 -18.11 -7.89 -17.88
C LEU A 94 -17.02 -8.86 -17.41
N GLY A 95 -16.85 -9.08 -16.11
CA GLY A 95 -15.82 -9.98 -15.58
C GLY A 95 -16.19 -11.47 -15.62
N PHE A 96 -17.47 -11.79 -15.77
CA PHE A 96 -17.96 -13.17 -15.73
C PHE A 96 -18.76 -13.56 -16.98
N MET A 97 -19.89 -12.89 -17.27
CA MET A 97 -20.74 -13.26 -18.40
C MET A 97 -20.04 -13.05 -19.76
N ALA A 98 -19.37 -11.91 -19.96
CA ALA A 98 -18.71 -11.62 -21.23
C ALA A 98 -17.58 -12.61 -21.60
N PRO A 99 -16.61 -12.96 -20.72
CA PRO A 99 -15.60 -13.98 -20.99
C PRO A 99 -16.19 -15.34 -21.37
N ILE A 100 -17.26 -15.75 -20.69
CA ILE A 100 -17.96 -17.01 -20.98
C ILE A 100 -18.58 -16.99 -22.38
N LEU A 101 -19.27 -15.90 -22.74
CA LEU A 101 -19.86 -15.74 -24.08
C LEU A 101 -18.79 -15.74 -25.17
N ILE A 102 -17.66 -15.06 -24.94
CA ILE A 102 -16.51 -15.04 -25.86
C ILE A 102 -15.95 -16.46 -26.03
N CYS A 103 -15.83 -17.23 -24.96
CA CYS A 103 -15.33 -18.61 -25.02
C CYS A 103 -16.28 -19.55 -25.77
N TYR A 104 -17.59 -19.40 -25.59
CA TYR A 104 -18.57 -20.15 -26.37
C TYR A 104 -18.54 -19.78 -27.85
N PHE A 105 -18.42 -18.49 -28.16
CA PHE A 105 -18.29 -18.03 -29.54
C PHE A 105 -17.00 -18.53 -30.20
N PHE A 106 -15.88 -18.48 -29.49
CA PHE A 106 -14.62 -19.04 -29.94
C PHE A 106 -14.73 -20.55 -30.19
N SER A 107 -15.27 -21.30 -29.22
CA SER A 107 -15.51 -22.74 -29.38
C SER A 107 -16.41 -23.00 -30.58
N TRP A 108 -17.43 -22.17 -30.81
CA TRP A 108 -18.31 -22.30 -31.97
C TRP A 108 -17.55 -22.20 -33.30
N ILE A 109 -16.70 -21.20 -33.42
CA ILE A 109 -15.83 -21.01 -34.59
C ILE A 109 -14.87 -22.19 -34.77
N SER A 110 -14.18 -22.62 -33.71
CA SER A 110 -13.20 -23.70 -33.78
C SER A 110 -13.78 -25.00 -34.33
N PHE A 111 -14.98 -25.38 -33.89
CA PHE A 111 -15.64 -26.59 -34.37
C PHE A 111 -16.27 -26.45 -35.75
N TYR A 112 -16.70 -25.24 -36.13
CA TYR A 112 -17.13 -24.95 -37.50
C TYR A 112 -15.99 -25.24 -38.50
N PHE A 113 -14.77 -24.80 -38.20
CA PHE A 113 -13.59 -25.11 -39.02
C PHE A 113 -13.24 -26.60 -39.06
N LEU A 114 -13.59 -27.35 -38.01
CA LEU A 114 -13.38 -28.80 -37.95
C LEU A 114 -14.48 -29.61 -38.65
N ASN A 115 -15.50 -28.96 -39.25
CA ASN A 115 -16.68 -29.61 -39.84
C ASN A 115 -17.43 -30.54 -38.87
N VAL A 116 -17.40 -30.25 -37.57
CA VAL A 116 -18.07 -31.05 -36.53
C VAL A 116 -19.22 -30.25 -35.91
N ASN A 117 -20.41 -30.85 -35.89
CA ASN A 117 -21.58 -30.24 -35.26
C ASN A 117 -21.48 -30.29 -33.72
N ILE A 118 -21.30 -29.13 -33.11
CA ILE A 118 -21.06 -28.97 -31.67
C ILE A 118 -22.24 -29.43 -30.82
N SER A 119 -23.47 -29.21 -31.29
CA SER A 119 -24.71 -29.63 -30.63
C SER A 119 -24.85 -31.14 -30.49
N SER A 120 -24.19 -31.91 -31.35
CA SER A 120 -24.18 -33.38 -31.31
C SER A 120 -23.14 -33.95 -30.35
N THR A 121 -22.17 -33.14 -29.92
CA THR A 121 -21.08 -33.57 -29.05
C THR A 121 -21.43 -33.35 -27.57
N ARG A 122 -21.09 -34.30 -26.70
CA ARG A 122 -21.18 -34.12 -25.24
C ARG A 122 -20.23 -33.02 -24.72
N TYR A 123 -19.41 -32.43 -25.60
CA TYR A 123 -18.41 -31.41 -25.30
C TYR A 123 -19.03 -30.17 -24.67
N ILE A 124 -20.07 -29.58 -25.27
CA ILE A 124 -20.73 -28.38 -24.67
C ILE A 124 -21.27 -28.71 -23.29
N ARG A 125 -21.94 -29.85 -23.13
CA ARG A 125 -22.59 -30.21 -21.86
C ARG A 125 -21.59 -30.47 -20.74
N ASN A 126 -20.48 -31.14 -21.00
CA ASN A 126 -19.48 -31.43 -19.97
C ASN A 126 -18.52 -30.27 -19.73
N MET A 127 -18.13 -29.51 -20.77
CA MET A 127 -17.18 -28.39 -20.64
C MET A 127 -17.85 -27.11 -20.15
N SER A 128 -19.16 -26.92 -20.37
CA SER A 128 -19.88 -25.73 -19.89
C SER A 128 -19.81 -25.55 -18.37
N SER A 129 -20.08 -26.60 -17.60
CA SER A 129 -20.01 -26.55 -16.13
C SER A 129 -18.58 -26.25 -15.63
N LEU A 130 -17.57 -26.81 -16.29
CA LEU A 130 -16.17 -26.60 -15.92
C LEU A 130 -15.69 -25.19 -16.27
N LEU A 131 -16.05 -24.65 -17.44
CA LEU A 131 -15.70 -23.27 -17.84
C LEU A 131 -16.30 -22.24 -16.90
N VAL A 132 -17.56 -22.45 -16.48
CA VAL A 132 -18.22 -21.62 -15.47
C VAL A 132 -17.46 -21.67 -14.15
N LEU A 133 -17.12 -22.88 -13.66
CA LEU A 133 -16.37 -23.05 -12.42
C LEU A 133 -15.00 -22.36 -12.47
N ILE A 134 -14.25 -22.56 -13.56
CA ILE A 134 -12.94 -21.93 -13.78
C ILE A 134 -13.08 -20.40 -13.79
N CYS A 135 -14.08 -19.85 -14.46
CA CYS A 135 -14.32 -18.41 -14.50
C CYS A 135 -14.66 -17.84 -13.11
N ILE A 136 -15.45 -18.55 -12.30
CA ILE A 136 -15.70 -18.19 -10.89
C ILE A 136 -14.39 -18.19 -10.10
N MET A 137 -13.60 -19.27 -10.21
CA MET A 137 -12.32 -19.38 -9.48
C MET A 137 -11.36 -18.26 -9.85
N ILE A 138 -11.23 -17.92 -11.13
CA ILE A 138 -10.38 -16.81 -11.58
C ILE A 138 -10.86 -15.49 -11.00
N ASN A 139 -12.17 -15.20 -11.04
CA ASN A 139 -12.73 -13.97 -10.46
C ASN A 139 -12.48 -13.89 -8.94
N LEU A 140 -12.63 -15.01 -8.22
CA LEU A 140 -12.31 -15.07 -6.79
C LEU A 140 -10.83 -14.79 -6.52
N LEU A 141 -9.92 -15.36 -7.32
CA LEU A 141 -8.49 -15.09 -7.21
C LEU A 141 -8.17 -13.60 -7.42
N HIS A 142 -8.81 -12.93 -8.39
CA HIS A 142 -8.64 -11.49 -8.59
C HIS A 142 -9.11 -10.70 -7.37
N VAL A 143 -10.26 -11.05 -6.79
CA VAL A 143 -10.77 -10.38 -5.57
C VAL A 143 -9.79 -10.56 -4.41
N VAL A 144 -9.32 -11.78 -4.17
CA VAL A 144 -8.32 -12.05 -3.11
C VAL A 144 -7.04 -11.26 -3.35
N TYR A 145 -6.52 -11.29 -4.57
CA TYR A 145 -5.30 -10.57 -4.93
C TYR A 145 -5.45 -9.05 -4.73
N TYR A 146 -6.59 -8.49 -5.14
CA TYR A 146 -6.91 -7.07 -4.93
C TYR A 146 -6.84 -6.70 -3.45
N TYR A 147 -7.50 -7.47 -2.57
CA TYR A 147 -7.50 -7.19 -1.14
C TYR A 147 -6.13 -7.40 -0.49
N MET A 148 -5.34 -8.40 -0.92
CA MET A 148 -3.98 -8.61 -0.43
C MET A 148 -3.04 -7.47 -0.81
N TYR A 149 -3.10 -7.02 -2.07
CA TYR A 149 -2.32 -5.86 -2.52
C TYR A 149 -2.68 -4.61 -1.71
N ARG A 150 -3.99 -4.39 -1.52
CA ARG A 150 -4.51 -3.25 -0.77
C ARG A 150 -4.18 -3.29 0.72
N SER A 151 -4.24 -4.47 1.35
CA SER A 151 -3.88 -4.62 2.76
C SER A 151 -2.39 -4.39 3.00
N SER A 152 -1.53 -4.84 2.07
CA SER A 152 -0.10 -4.56 2.10
C SER A 152 0.19 -3.06 1.98
N GLU A 153 -0.47 -2.37 1.05
CA GLU A 153 -0.34 -0.91 0.90
C GLU A 153 -0.81 -0.17 2.16
N TRP A 154 -1.92 -0.59 2.76
CA TRP A 154 -2.40 -0.03 4.02
C TRP A 154 -1.38 -0.25 5.15
N LEU A 155 -0.89 -1.49 5.32
CA LEU A 155 0.13 -1.82 6.32
C LEU A 155 1.39 -1.00 6.15
N ASN A 156 1.89 -0.86 4.92
CA ASN A 156 3.08 -0.06 4.61
C ASN A 156 2.84 1.46 4.78
N SER A 157 1.60 1.91 4.65
CA SER A 157 1.23 3.31 4.90
C SER A 157 1.07 3.62 6.39
N THR A 158 0.61 2.65 7.18
CA THR A 158 0.46 2.76 8.65
C THR A 158 1.73 2.44 9.42
N ALA A 159 2.57 1.55 8.89
CA ALA A 159 3.94 1.35 9.34
C ALA A 159 4.74 2.56 8.84
N GLY A 160 4.64 3.67 9.58
CA GLY A 160 5.40 4.88 9.30
C GLY A 160 6.85 4.52 8.97
N LYS A 161 7.45 5.24 8.00
CA LYS A 161 8.86 5.08 7.62
C LYS A 161 9.70 4.83 8.88
N PRO A 162 10.62 3.83 8.89
CA PRO A 162 11.41 3.54 10.08
C PRO A 162 12.01 4.84 10.57
N LYS A 163 11.61 5.23 11.79
CA LYS A 163 12.06 6.46 12.44
C LYS A 163 13.59 6.43 12.35
N PRO A 164 14.25 7.43 11.74
CA PRO A 164 15.70 7.42 11.63
C PRO A 164 16.28 7.25 13.03
N ALA A 165 17.34 6.43 13.15
CA ALA A 165 17.99 6.18 14.43
C ALA A 165 18.19 7.51 15.17
N PRO A 166 17.89 7.58 16.48
CA PRO A 166 17.91 8.84 17.23
C PRO A 166 19.24 9.53 16.98
N VAL A 167 19.19 10.79 16.53
CA VAL A 167 20.39 11.57 16.24
C VAL A 167 21.15 11.72 17.55
N LEU A 168 22.21 10.94 17.72
CA LEU A 168 22.91 10.83 19.01
C LEU A 168 23.72 12.10 19.33
N TYR A 169 24.14 12.83 18.29
CA TYR A 169 24.96 14.03 18.41
C TYR A 169 24.54 15.12 17.42
N LEU A 170 24.49 16.36 17.91
CA LEU A 170 24.34 17.58 17.15
C LEU A 170 25.71 18.26 17.01
N PHE A 171 26.10 18.58 15.78
CA PHE A 171 27.33 19.33 15.48
C PHE A 171 27.00 20.81 15.24
N ILE A 172 27.69 21.69 15.97
CA ILE A 172 27.49 23.15 15.94
C ILE A 172 28.81 23.84 15.64
N PRO A 173 28.82 24.88 14.77
CA PRO A 173 30.02 25.65 14.50
C PRO A 173 30.40 26.51 15.72
N ASP A 174 31.65 26.36 16.21
CA ASP A 174 32.19 27.03 17.41
C ASP A 174 33.29 28.06 17.05
N GLY A 175 33.19 28.69 15.88
CA GLY A 175 34.13 29.70 15.36
C GLY A 175 35.52 29.18 14.96
N LYS A 176 36.03 28.12 15.61
CA LYS A 176 37.32 27.45 15.32
C LYS A 176 37.18 26.06 14.70
N GLY A 177 35.97 25.50 14.66
CA GLY A 177 35.66 24.15 14.19
C GLY A 177 34.22 23.76 14.51
N GLU A 178 33.95 22.46 14.60
CA GLU A 178 32.64 21.93 15.01
C GLU A 178 32.69 21.38 16.44
N LYS A 179 31.79 21.86 17.29
CA LYS A 179 31.53 21.33 18.63
C LYS A 179 30.47 20.25 18.55
N LYS A 180 30.78 19.07 19.11
CA LYS A 180 29.89 17.91 19.19
C LYS A 180 29.11 17.95 20.52
N ILE A 181 27.77 18.02 20.44
CA ILE A 181 26.87 18.00 21.60
C ILE A 181 26.00 16.74 21.55
N ALA A 182 25.88 16.01 22.66
CA ALA A 182 24.93 14.91 22.75
C ALA A 182 23.50 15.46 22.81
N THR A 183 22.60 14.96 21.96
CA THR A 183 21.20 15.44 21.95
C THR A 183 20.49 15.17 23.28
N ALA A 184 20.82 14.08 23.95
CA ALA A 184 20.33 13.76 25.29
C ALA A 184 20.76 14.76 26.39
N ALA A 185 21.81 15.57 26.15
CA ALA A 185 22.23 16.60 27.10
C ALA A 185 21.45 17.91 26.92
N ILE A 186 20.74 18.10 25.80
CA ILE A 186 20.04 19.34 25.47
C ILE A 186 18.67 19.38 26.16
N ALA A 187 18.45 20.39 27.00
CA ALA A 187 17.17 20.63 27.65
C ALA A 187 16.21 21.41 26.72
N TYR A 188 16.67 22.53 26.18
CA TYR A 188 15.92 23.34 25.22
C TYR A 188 16.84 24.22 24.38
N ILE A 189 16.33 24.66 23.24
CA ILE A 189 17.03 25.57 22.32
C ILE A 189 16.13 26.77 22.10
N TYR A 190 16.67 27.96 22.23
CA TYR A 190 15.92 29.19 22.08
C TYR A 190 16.66 30.23 21.25
N VAL A 191 15.92 31.20 20.72
CA VAL A 191 16.49 32.35 19.99
C VAL A 191 16.21 33.61 20.77
N GLU A 192 17.27 34.35 21.09
CA GLU A 192 17.21 35.64 21.77
C GLU A 192 18.09 36.63 21.01
N ASN A 193 17.57 37.83 20.73
CA ASN A 193 18.28 38.88 19.97
C ASN A 193 18.89 38.43 18.63
N GLY A 194 18.28 37.44 17.97
CA GLY A 194 18.75 36.90 16.68
C GLY A 194 19.85 35.83 16.80
N THR A 195 20.29 35.51 18.02
CA THR A 195 21.29 34.48 18.30
C THR A 195 20.60 33.23 18.85
N THR A 196 21.03 32.05 18.41
CA THR A 196 20.49 30.78 18.90
C THR A 196 21.31 30.27 20.09
N TYR A 197 20.64 29.94 21.17
CA TYR A 197 21.22 29.43 22.41
C TYR A 197 20.74 28.00 22.67
N ILE A 198 21.66 27.15 23.11
CA ILE A 198 21.41 25.75 23.43
C ILE A 198 21.65 25.58 24.93
N GLN A 199 20.58 25.35 25.67
CA GLN A 199 20.62 25.08 27.10
C GLN A 199 20.76 23.58 27.34
N HIS A 200 21.75 23.19 28.13
CA HIS A 200 21.94 21.82 28.58
C HIS A 200 21.22 21.54 29.91
N HIS A 201 20.93 20.28 30.19
CA HIS A 201 20.33 19.83 31.45
C HIS A 201 21.19 20.14 32.69
N ASN A 202 22.51 20.23 32.53
CA ASN A 202 23.45 20.61 33.59
C ASN A 202 23.57 22.13 33.79
N SER A 203 22.74 22.92 33.12
CA SER A 203 22.77 24.40 33.09
C SER A 203 23.91 25.03 32.29
N ASP A 204 24.69 24.26 31.53
CA ASP A 204 25.63 24.82 30.57
C ASP A 204 24.90 25.49 29.40
N LEU A 205 25.48 26.56 28.86
CA LEU A 205 24.92 27.33 27.76
C LEU A 205 25.90 27.37 26.59
N ASP A 206 25.43 26.91 25.42
CA ASP A 206 26.18 26.99 24.16
C ASP A 206 25.54 27.98 23.20
N VAL A 207 26.38 28.74 22.50
CA VAL A 207 25.95 29.73 21.50
C VAL A 207 26.15 29.16 20.11
N CYS A 208 25.13 29.30 19.26
CA CYS A 208 25.11 28.76 17.91
C CYS A 208 24.59 29.82 16.91
N PHE A 209 25.25 29.92 15.76
CA PHE A 209 24.84 30.82 14.67
C PHE A 209 23.97 30.13 13.61
N ILE A 210 23.47 28.93 13.89
CA ILE A 210 22.53 28.22 13.02
C ILE A 210 21.10 28.64 13.37
N ALA A 211 20.27 28.88 12.35
CA ALA A 211 18.85 29.16 12.53
C ALA A 211 18.11 28.00 13.22
N LEU A 212 17.19 28.33 14.12
CA LEU A 212 16.39 27.37 14.89
C LEU A 212 15.69 26.32 14.01
N ASP A 213 15.15 26.72 12.86
CA ASP A 213 14.49 25.80 11.91
C ASP A 213 15.45 24.78 11.30
N SER A 214 16.70 25.17 11.06
CA SER A 214 17.73 24.26 10.56
C SER A 214 18.19 23.29 11.63
N ILE A 215 18.21 23.72 12.90
CA ILE A 215 18.49 22.84 14.04
C ILE A 215 17.34 21.85 14.23
N TYR A 216 16.09 22.31 14.20
CA TYR A 216 14.92 21.45 14.36
C TYR A 216 14.89 20.30 13.33
N LYS A 217 15.25 20.58 12.07
CA LYS A 217 15.37 19.55 11.02
C LYS A 217 16.45 18.50 11.27
N LYS A 218 17.44 18.79 12.11
CA LYS A 218 18.51 17.88 12.51
C LYS A 218 18.20 17.11 13.80
N LEU A 219 17.14 17.47 14.51
CA LEU A 219 16.73 16.84 15.77
C LEU A 219 15.65 15.79 15.52
N ASP A 220 15.55 14.84 16.45
CA ASP A 220 14.48 13.84 16.43
C ASP A 220 13.15 14.48 16.90
N GLU A 221 12.14 14.52 16.02
CA GLU A 221 10.83 15.11 16.30
C GLU A 221 10.06 14.40 17.42
N ALA A 222 10.47 13.18 17.81
CA ALA A 222 9.87 12.51 18.96
C ALA A 222 10.41 13.03 20.29
N SER A 223 11.71 13.31 20.39
CA SER A 223 12.31 13.81 21.63
C SER A 223 12.30 15.33 21.72
N PHE A 224 12.15 16.03 20.60
CA PHE A 224 12.13 17.48 20.55
C PHE A 224 10.86 18.02 19.89
N PHE A 225 10.26 19.03 20.52
CA PHE A 225 9.08 19.71 19.99
C PHE A 225 9.30 21.20 19.83
N LYS A 226 8.91 21.75 18.68
CA LYS A 226 8.92 23.20 18.44
C LYS A 226 7.72 23.89 19.11
N ALA A 227 7.87 24.17 20.41
CA ALA A 227 6.86 24.78 21.26
C ALA A 227 6.39 26.15 20.73
N THR A 228 7.32 27.01 20.32
CA THR A 228 7.02 28.34 19.77
C THR A 228 7.89 28.65 18.54
N ARG A 229 7.79 29.85 17.95
CA ARG A 229 8.67 30.24 16.85
C ARG A 229 10.13 30.37 17.29
N SER A 230 10.36 30.64 18.57
CA SER A 230 11.68 30.91 19.14
C SER A 230 12.16 29.83 20.10
N TYR A 231 11.39 28.77 20.36
CA TYR A 231 11.75 27.70 21.30
C TYR A 231 11.51 26.30 20.73
N ILE A 232 12.51 25.44 20.88
CA ILE A 232 12.45 23.99 20.76
C ILE A 232 12.70 23.40 22.14
N VAL A 233 11.87 22.46 22.59
CA VAL A 233 11.96 21.88 23.92
C VAL A 233 12.17 20.37 23.83
N SER A 234 13.02 19.82 24.70
CA SER A 234 13.19 18.38 24.88
C SER A 234 12.08 17.83 25.78
N SER A 235 11.57 16.63 25.50
CA SER A 235 10.61 15.94 26.36
C SER A 235 11.17 15.69 27.77
N ALA A 236 12.46 15.33 27.86
CA ALA A 236 13.17 15.07 29.12
C ALA A 236 13.30 16.32 30.01
N ALA A 237 13.18 17.52 29.44
CA ALA A 237 13.26 18.78 30.18
C ALA A 237 11.88 19.24 30.70
N VAL A 238 10.79 18.65 30.23
CA VAL A 238 9.43 19.07 30.61
C VAL A 238 9.07 18.53 31.99
N GLU A 239 9.09 19.41 32.99
CA GLU A 239 8.60 19.07 34.35
C GLU A 239 7.07 19.00 34.38
N GLY A 240 6.41 19.84 33.59
CA GLY A 240 4.97 19.83 33.47
C GLY A 240 4.41 21.00 32.68
N TYR A 241 3.09 21.11 32.66
CA TYR A 241 2.40 22.21 31.99
C TYR A 241 1.16 22.67 32.74
N VAL A 242 0.80 23.94 32.54
CA VAL A 242 -0.40 24.56 33.09
C VAL A 242 -1.25 25.08 31.94
N LYS A 243 -2.50 24.63 31.86
CA LYS A 243 -3.47 25.15 30.88
C LYS A 243 -3.90 26.55 31.32
N ILE A 244 -3.72 27.54 30.45
CA ILE A 244 -4.20 28.90 30.68
C ILE A 244 -5.49 29.10 29.89
N PRO A 245 -6.63 29.37 30.56
CA PRO A 245 -7.89 29.68 29.89
C PRO A 245 -7.68 30.76 28.82
N HIS A 246 -8.17 30.49 27.60
CA HIS A 246 -8.09 31.39 26.43
C HIS A 246 -6.69 31.73 25.88
N LYS A 247 -5.58 31.39 26.55
CA LYS A 247 -4.21 31.74 26.12
C LYS A 247 -3.34 30.55 25.68
N GLY A 248 -3.79 29.31 25.93
CA GLY A 248 -3.07 28.10 25.51
C GLY A 248 -2.46 27.34 26.69
N LEU A 249 -1.18 26.98 26.59
CA LEU A 249 -0.50 26.11 27.55
C LEU A 249 0.85 26.70 27.94
N LYS A 250 1.08 26.89 29.25
CA LYS A 250 2.36 27.33 29.80
C LYS A 250 3.19 26.11 30.18
N VAL A 251 4.35 25.96 29.58
CA VAL A 251 5.27 24.83 29.82
C VAL A 251 6.26 25.21 30.92
N ARG A 252 6.53 24.29 31.85
CA ARG A 252 7.60 24.40 32.85
C ARG A 252 8.73 23.47 32.43
N LEU A 253 9.94 24.01 32.33
CA LEU A 253 11.13 23.27 31.96
C LEU A 253 12.16 23.31 33.10
N GLN A 254 13.03 22.30 33.10
CA GLN A 254 14.25 22.25 33.92
C GLN A 254 15.47 22.11 32.98
N PRO A 255 16.44 23.04 32.99
CA PRO A 255 16.56 24.23 33.86
C PRO A 255 15.51 25.33 33.61
N GLU A 256 15.36 26.28 34.54
CA GLU A 256 14.38 27.35 34.44
C GLU A 256 14.67 28.28 33.24
N THR A 257 13.65 28.52 32.43
CA THR A 257 13.74 29.34 31.21
C THR A 257 13.78 30.83 31.55
N PRO A 258 14.61 31.65 30.88
CA PRO A 258 14.63 33.11 31.06
C PRO A 258 13.27 33.78 30.82
N GLU A 259 12.50 33.27 29.85
CA GLU A 259 11.15 33.74 29.56
C GLU A 259 10.11 32.60 29.65
N PRO A 260 8.89 32.86 30.12
CA PRO A 260 7.85 31.85 30.20
C PRO A 260 7.40 31.36 28.81
N ILE A 261 7.55 30.06 28.56
CA ILE A 261 7.14 29.44 27.29
C ILE A 261 5.61 29.26 27.25
N ASN A 262 4.94 30.02 26.38
CA ASN A 262 3.51 29.90 26.11
C ASN A 262 3.25 29.27 24.74
N VAL A 263 2.78 28.02 24.74
CA VAL A 263 2.34 27.30 23.53
C VAL A 263 0.94 27.79 23.14
N SER A 264 0.76 28.16 21.86
CA SER A 264 -0.51 28.67 21.35
C SER A 264 -1.64 27.65 21.45
N ARG A 265 -2.88 28.13 21.50
CA ARG A 265 -4.09 27.28 21.53
C ARG A 265 -4.13 26.25 20.39
N SER A 266 -3.66 26.61 19.20
CA SER A 266 -3.61 25.72 18.04
C SER A 266 -2.60 24.57 18.19
N LYS A 267 -1.49 24.81 18.88
CA LYS A 267 -0.41 23.82 19.09
C LYS A 267 -0.53 23.05 20.41
N ALA A 268 -1.32 23.54 21.37
CA ALA A 268 -1.53 22.90 22.66
C ALA A 268 -1.96 21.42 22.60
N PRO A 269 -2.94 21.00 21.75
CA PRO A 269 -3.28 19.58 21.66
C PRO A 269 -2.13 18.73 21.10
N LEU A 270 -1.44 19.24 20.07
CA LEU A 270 -0.28 18.56 19.48
C LEU A 270 0.86 18.38 20.49
N PHE A 271 1.12 19.37 21.33
CA PHE A 271 2.13 19.28 22.40
C PHE A 271 1.77 18.21 23.44
N ILE A 272 0.51 18.12 23.83
CA ILE A 272 0.05 17.13 24.81
C ILE A 272 0.13 15.72 24.23
N ASP A 273 -0.30 15.52 22.98
CA ASP A 273 -0.23 14.22 22.31
C ASP A 273 1.22 13.79 22.09
N TRP A 274 2.09 14.72 21.72
CA TRP A 274 3.54 14.50 21.62
C TRP A 274 4.14 14.04 22.96
N LEU A 275 3.87 14.77 24.05
CA LEU A 275 4.40 14.44 25.38
C LEU A 275 3.99 13.03 25.85
N LYS A 276 2.77 12.58 25.50
CA LYS A 276 2.27 11.24 25.83
C LYS A 276 2.84 10.12 24.96
N THR A 277 3.37 10.46 23.79
CA THR A 277 3.91 9.47 22.84
C THR A 277 5.35 9.10 23.20
N ASP A 278 6.07 10.01 23.87
CA ASP A 278 7.46 9.82 24.30
C ASP A 278 7.59 9.28 25.74
N SER A 279 6.49 9.29 26.51
CA SER A 279 6.38 8.72 27.88
C SER A 279 5.96 7.25 27.87
#